data_AF-A0A4U9HKE6-F1
#
_entry.id   AF-A0A4U9HKE6-F1
#
_cell.length_a   1.000
_cell.length_b   1.000
_cell.length_c   1.000
_cell.angle_alpha   90.00
_cell.angle_beta   90.00
_cell.angle_gamma   90.00
#
_symmetry.space_group_name_H-M   'P 1'
#
loop_
_entity.id
_entity.type
_entity.pdbx_description
1 polymer ?
#
loop_
_entity_poly.entity_id
_entity_poly.type
_entity_poly.pdbx_seq_one_letter_code
_entity_poly.pdbx_strand_id
1 'polypeptide(L)'
;MCPSIHFDSAWVPYTNFHPIYAGKSGMSGGRVPGKVFFETQSTHKMLAAFSQASLIHIKGEYDEETFNEAFMMHTTTSPSYPLVASIETAAAMLRGNPGKRLINRSVERALHFRKEVQRLKDEADGWFFDIWQPDDIDEAECWPVAPGESWHGFRDADADHMFLDPVKVTILTPGMDEQGVMSEEGIPAALVAKFLDERGVVVEKTGPYNLLFLFSIGIDKTRAMGLLRGLMEFKRAYDLNLRVKNMLPDLYAEDPDFYRNMRIQDLAQGIHKLIRQHDLPRLMLQAFDVLPEMKLTPHHAWQRR
;
A
#
# COMPACT_ATOMS: atom_id res chain seq x y z
N MET A 1 -20.54 -20.46 -14.63
CA MET A 1 -20.30 -19.17 -13.94
C MET A 1 -20.30 -19.43 -12.44
N CYS A 2 -19.45 -18.72 -11.68
CA CYS A 2 -19.40 -18.89 -10.22
C CYS A 2 -20.64 -18.26 -9.55
N PRO A 3 -21.41 -19.01 -8.74
CA PRO A 3 -22.62 -18.50 -8.07
C PRO A 3 -22.31 -17.66 -6.83
N SER A 4 -21.13 -17.82 -6.23
CA SER A 4 -20.67 -17.05 -5.06
C SER A 4 -19.35 -16.36 -5.38
N ILE A 5 -19.26 -15.05 -5.14
CA ILE A 5 -18.07 -14.26 -5.40
C ILE A 5 -17.71 -13.51 -4.13
N HIS A 6 -16.53 -13.77 -3.60
CA HIS A 6 -16.00 -13.08 -2.43
C HIS A 6 -14.87 -12.14 -2.85
N PHE A 7 -15.05 -10.86 -2.53
CA PHE A 7 -14.03 -9.84 -2.63
C PHE A 7 -13.38 -9.64 -1.25
N ASP A 8 -12.09 -9.93 -1.14
CA ASP A 8 -11.32 -9.52 0.03
C ASP A 8 -10.98 -8.02 -0.09
N SER A 9 -11.83 -7.20 0.50
CA SER A 9 -11.77 -5.74 0.44
C SER A 9 -11.16 -5.13 1.70
N ALA A 10 -10.29 -5.87 2.40
CA ALA A 10 -9.68 -5.42 3.65
C ALA A 10 -8.98 -4.05 3.56
N TRP A 11 -8.45 -3.68 2.39
CA TRP A 11 -7.70 -2.45 2.15
C TRP A 11 -8.53 -1.28 1.62
N VAL A 12 -9.81 -1.49 1.33
CA VAL A 12 -10.68 -0.49 0.69
C VAL A 12 -12.06 -0.34 1.37
N PRO A 13 -12.14 -0.28 2.72
CA PRO A 13 -13.43 -0.17 3.44
C PRO A 13 -14.17 1.16 3.24
N TYR A 14 -13.62 2.08 2.44
CA TYR A 14 -14.12 3.44 2.22
C TYR A 14 -14.78 3.65 0.85
N THR A 15 -14.82 2.63 -0.01
CA THR A 15 -15.27 2.74 -1.42
C THR A 15 -16.69 3.26 -1.58
N ASN A 16 -17.59 2.94 -0.64
CA ASN A 16 -18.99 3.39 -0.71
C ASN A 16 -19.18 4.90 -0.46
N PHE A 17 -18.14 5.64 -0.05
CA PHE A 17 -18.27 7.01 0.44
C PHE A 17 -17.68 8.07 -0.51
N HIS A 18 -17.11 7.68 -1.66
CA HIS A 18 -16.62 8.61 -2.68
C HIS A 18 -17.02 8.16 -4.10
N PRO A 19 -17.53 9.05 -4.98
CA PRO A 19 -17.99 8.68 -6.33
C PRO A 19 -16.94 8.02 -7.23
N ILE A 20 -15.66 8.38 -7.08
CA ILE A 20 -14.56 7.82 -7.89
C ILE A 20 -14.45 6.29 -7.82
N TYR A 21 -14.93 5.68 -6.73
CA TYR A 21 -14.92 4.23 -6.53
C TYR A 21 -16.19 3.52 -7.07
N ALA A 22 -17.12 4.25 -7.67
CA ALA A 22 -18.29 3.65 -8.32
C ALA A 22 -17.85 2.66 -9.41
N GLY A 23 -18.44 1.46 -9.42
CA GLY A 23 -18.07 0.34 -10.29
C GLY A 23 -16.80 -0.41 -9.88
N LYS A 24 -16.07 0.04 -8.85
CA LYS A 24 -14.74 -0.48 -8.47
C LYS A 24 -14.70 -1.22 -7.12
N SER A 25 -15.86 -1.64 -6.63
CA SER A 25 -16.02 -2.44 -5.41
C SER A 25 -17.13 -3.48 -5.58
N GLY A 26 -17.03 -4.60 -4.88
CA GLY A 26 -18.02 -5.67 -4.88
C GLY A 26 -19.40 -5.24 -4.38
N MET A 27 -19.47 -4.25 -3.49
CA MET A 27 -20.73 -3.67 -3.03
C MET A 27 -21.30 -2.60 -3.97
N SER A 28 -20.56 -2.16 -4.99
CA SER A 28 -21.06 -1.16 -5.96
C SER A 28 -22.23 -1.69 -6.81
N GLY A 29 -23.19 -0.83 -7.13
CA GLY A 29 -24.37 -1.19 -7.91
C GLY A 29 -25.38 -2.09 -7.16
N GLY A 30 -26.32 -2.66 -7.90
CA GLY A 30 -27.40 -3.50 -7.35
C GLY A 30 -27.05 -4.98 -7.18
N ARG A 31 -28.06 -5.78 -6.81
CA ARG A 31 -27.98 -7.24 -6.81
C ARG A 31 -27.85 -7.77 -8.25
N VAL A 32 -27.17 -8.90 -8.42
CA VAL A 32 -27.09 -9.61 -9.71
C VAL A 32 -27.85 -10.94 -9.58
N PRO A 33 -28.86 -11.22 -10.44
CA PRO A 33 -29.62 -12.46 -10.37
C PRO A 33 -28.74 -13.71 -10.42
N GLY A 34 -29.04 -14.68 -9.56
CA GLY A 34 -28.30 -15.95 -9.49
C GLY A 34 -26.89 -15.87 -8.90
N LYS A 35 -26.51 -14.74 -8.28
CA LYS A 35 -25.22 -14.56 -7.62
C LYS A 35 -25.35 -13.96 -6.24
N VAL A 36 -24.43 -14.35 -5.36
CA VAL A 36 -24.18 -13.68 -4.07
C VAL A 36 -22.78 -13.10 -4.06
N PHE A 37 -22.67 -11.85 -3.60
CA PHE A 37 -21.38 -11.17 -3.41
C PHE A 37 -21.10 -10.97 -1.94
N PHE A 38 -19.86 -11.26 -1.54
CA PHE A 38 -19.34 -10.98 -0.20
C PHE A 38 -18.23 -9.94 -0.31
N GLU A 39 -18.18 -9.00 0.63
CA GLU A 39 -17.00 -8.18 0.90
C GLU A 39 -16.58 -8.35 2.35
N THR A 40 -15.31 -8.73 2.57
CA THR A 40 -14.69 -8.69 3.90
C THR A 40 -13.83 -7.46 4.04
N GLN A 41 -14.09 -6.63 5.04
CA GLN A 41 -13.42 -5.34 5.22
C GLN A 41 -12.79 -5.24 6.61
N SER A 42 -11.49 -4.98 6.68
CA SER A 42 -10.81 -4.67 7.93
C SER A 42 -11.03 -3.20 8.28
N THR A 43 -12.08 -2.92 9.05
CA THR A 43 -12.45 -1.55 9.47
C THR A 43 -11.27 -0.83 10.14
N HIS A 44 -10.47 -1.55 10.92
CA HIS A 44 -9.33 -0.99 11.66
C HIS A 44 -8.11 -0.59 10.82
N LYS A 45 -8.05 -0.95 9.53
CA LYS A 45 -6.90 -0.60 8.67
C LYS A 45 -7.01 0.82 8.13
N MET A 46 -8.12 1.13 7.49
CA MET A 46 -8.29 2.38 6.74
C MET A 46 -9.46 3.25 7.24
N LEU A 47 -10.25 2.76 8.21
CA LEU A 47 -11.23 3.54 8.96
C LEU A 47 -10.82 3.60 10.44
N ALA A 48 -11.63 4.29 11.26
CA ALA A 48 -11.35 4.49 12.68
C ALA A 48 -12.10 3.45 13.53
N ALA A 49 -11.51 2.27 13.73
CA ALA A 49 -11.99 1.22 14.64
C ALA A 49 -10.82 0.52 15.33
N PHE A 50 -11.07 -0.19 16.43
CA PHE A 50 -10.02 -0.93 17.13
C PHE A 50 -9.50 -2.11 16.32
N SER A 51 -8.23 -2.50 16.53
CA SER A 51 -7.66 -3.73 15.97
C SER A 51 -8.60 -4.92 16.18
N GLN A 52 -8.62 -5.83 15.19
CA GLN A 52 -9.56 -6.95 15.07
C GLN A 52 -10.99 -6.57 14.63
N ALA A 53 -11.37 -5.29 14.58
CA ALA A 53 -12.65 -4.86 14.01
C ALA A 53 -12.71 -5.14 12.49
N SER A 54 -13.71 -5.90 12.05
CA SER A 54 -13.93 -6.29 10.66
C SER A 54 -15.43 -6.40 10.36
N LEU A 55 -15.80 -6.26 9.09
CA LEU A 55 -17.17 -6.38 8.60
C LEU A 55 -17.25 -7.43 7.49
N ILE A 56 -18.36 -8.15 7.45
CA ILE A 56 -18.78 -8.97 6.30
C ILE A 56 -20.01 -8.30 5.70
N HIS A 57 -19.92 -7.85 4.46
CA HIS A 57 -21.05 -7.31 3.70
C HIS A 57 -21.54 -8.37 2.72
N ILE A 58 -22.86 -8.57 2.66
CA ILE A 58 -23.49 -9.57 1.79
C ILE A 58 -24.47 -8.87 0.85
N LYS A 59 -24.32 -9.08 -0.47
CA LYS A 59 -25.21 -8.58 -1.51
C LYS A 59 -25.69 -9.72 -2.39
N GLY A 60 -26.89 -10.22 -2.09
CA GLY A 60 -27.51 -11.34 -2.79
C GLY A 60 -28.42 -12.12 -1.85
N GLU A 61 -28.88 -13.28 -2.30
CA GLU A 61 -29.60 -14.24 -1.47
C GLU A 61 -28.61 -15.22 -0.84
N TYR A 62 -28.80 -15.53 0.44
CA TYR A 62 -28.00 -16.47 1.20
C TYR A 62 -28.86 -17.11 2.30
N ASP A 63 -28.47 -18.29 2.77
CA ASP A 63 -29.12 -18.96 3.89
C ASP A 63 -28.60 -18.38 5.21
N GLU A 64 -29.47 -17.63 5.90
CA GLU A 64 -29.10 -16.89 7.11
C GLU A 64 -28.75 -17.81 8.28
N GLU A 65 -29.49 -18.90 8.47
CA GLU A 65 -29.24 -19.86 9.56
C GLU A 65 -27.89 -20.56 9.37
N THR A 66 -27.64 -21.09 8.17
CA THR A 66 -26.38 -21.75 7.82
C THR A 66 -25.19 -20.80 7.89
N PHE A 67 -25.36 -19.55 7.44
CA PHE A 67 -24.32 -18.54 7.56
C PHE A 67 -24.04 -18.18 9.02
N ASN A 68 -25.09 -18.06 9.84
CA ASN A 68 -24.94 -17.77 11.26
C ASN A 68 -24.25 -18.91 12.02
N GLU A 69 -24.53 -20.17 11.69
CA GLU A 69 -23.78 -21.31 12.22
C GLU A 69 -22.28 -21.18 11.90
N ALA A 70 -21.93 -20.87 10.66
CA ALA A 70 -20.54 -20.63 10.27
C ALA A 70 -19.90 -19.42 10.98
N PHE A 71 -20.66 -18.35 11.17
CA PHE A 71 -20.23 -17.18 11.93
C PHE A 71 -19.94 -17.53 13.40
N MET A 72 -20.82 -18.31 14.04
CA MET A 72 -20.68 -18.75 15.42
C MET A 72 -19.51 -19.74 15.61
N MET A 73 -19.20 -20.58 14.61
CA MET A 73 -18.01 -21.46 14.66
C MET A 73 -16.69 -20.69 14.83
N HIS A 74 -16.63 -19.42 14.40
CA HIS A 74 -15.43 -18.60 14.42
C HIS A 74 -15.48 -17.41 15.39
N THR A 75 -16.62 -17.19 16.05
CA THR A 75 -16.83 -16.06 16.95
C THR A 75 -16.86 -16.54 18.40
N THR A 76 -16.13 -15.85 19.28
CA THR A 76 -16.17 -16.14 20.72
C THR A 76 -17.58 -15.95 21.29
N THR A 77 -17.98 -16.79 22.24
CA THR A 77 -19.24 -16.65 23.00
C THR A 77 -19.22 -15.45 23.97
N SER A 78 -18.08 -14.76 24.11
CA SER A 78 -17.92 -13.59 24.97
C SER A 78 -17.17 -12.47 24.21
N PRO A 79 -17.84 -11.78 23.26
CA PRO A 79 -17.22 -10.75 22.45
C PRO A 79 -16.85 -9.52 23.28
N SER A 80 -15.83 -8.78 22.84
CA SER A 80 -15.45 -7.50 23.45
C SER A 80 -16.40 -6.39 23.03
N TYR A 81 -17.18 -5.86 23.97
CA TYR A 81 -18.16 -4.81 23.70
C TYR A 81 -17.52 -3.50 23.23
N PRO A 82 -16.36 -3.05 23.76
CA PRO A 82 -15.64 -1.91 23.21
C PRO A 82 -15.24 -2.10 21.74
N LEU A 83 -14.86 -3.32 21.33
CA LEU A 83 -14.55 -3.62 19.93
C LEU A 83 -15.80 -3.49 19.06
N VAL A 84 -16.92 -4.08 19.47
CA VAL A 84 -18.21 -3.97 18.77
C VAL A 84 -18.64 -2.50 18.64
N ALA A 85 -18.58 -1.73 19.73
CA ALA A 85 -18.91 -0.31 19.73
C ALA A 85 -18.02 0.51 18.79
N SER A 86 -16.74 0.14 18.65
CA SER A 86 -15.83 0.81 17.71
C SER A 86 -16.24 0.61 16.25
N ILE A 87 -16.81 -0.55 15.90
CA ILE A 87 -17.33 -0.84 14.54
C ILE A 87 -18.54 0.07 14.25
N GLU A 88 -19.49 0.14 15.17
CA GLU A 88 -20.68 0.99 15.02
C GLU A 88 -20.30 2.48 14.96
N THR A 89 -19.34 2.89 15.79
CA THR A 89 -18.82 4.27 15.79
C THR A 89 -18.17 4.60 14.45
N ALA A 90 -17.37 3.71 13.87
CA ALA A 90 -16.78 3.90 12.55
C ALA A 90 -17.85 4.09 11.46
N ALA A 91 -18.93 3.30 11.49
CA ALA A 91 -20.05 3.46 10.57
C ALA A 91 -20.77 4.81 10.78
N ALA A 92 -20.98 5.22 12.03
CA ALA A 92 -21.58 6.50 12.38
C ALA A 92 -20.73 7.70 11.90
N MET A 93 -19.40 7.63 12.03
CA MET A 93 -18.47 8.66 11.53
C MET A 93 -18.58 8.87 10.01
N LEU A 94 -18.91 7.81 9.27
CA LEU A 94 -19.04 7.83 7.81
C LEU A 94 -20.46 8.13 7.32
N ARG A 95 -21.42 8.30 8.23
CA ARG A 95 -22.82 8.52 7.87
C ARG A 95 -23.03 9.91 7.27
N GLY A 96 -23.64 9.94 6.08
CA GLY A 96 -24.10 11.17 5.43
C GLY A 96 -22.97 12.07 4.94
N ASN A 97 -23.27 13.37 4.81
CA ASN A 97 -22.34 14.34 4.24
C ASN A 97 -21.03 14.54 5.04
N PRO A 98 -21.01 14.52 6.39
CA PRO A 98 -19.76 14.58 7.15
C PRO A 98 -18.80 13.44 6.81
N GLY A 99 -19.31 12.21 6.67
CA GLY A 99 -18.53 11.05 6.27
C GLY A 99 -17.91 11.17 4.88
N LYS A 100 -18.71 11.59 3.89
CA LYS A 100 -18.20 11.89 2.55
C LYS A 100 -17.08 12.93 2.58
N ARG A 101 -17.23 14.00 3.37
CA ARG A 101 -16.16 15.02 3.53
C ARG A 101 -14.90 14.48 4.20
N LEU A 102 -14.98 13.45 5.05
CA LEU A 102 -13.78 12.80 5.61
C LEU A 102 -12.99 12.09 4.50
N ILE A 103 -13.67 11.31 3.67
CA ILE A 103 -13.02 10.58 2.57
C ILE A 103 -12.50 11.54 1.50
N ASN A 104 -13.29 12.55 1.09
CA ASN A 104 -12.86 13.57 0.13
C ASN A 104 -11.57 14.27 0.59
N ARG A 105 -11.47 14.65 1.87
CA ARG A 105 -10.25 15.28 2.41
C ARG A 105 -9.04 14.35 2.36
N SER A 106 -9.24 13.04 2.53
CA SER A 106 -8.19 12.03 2.39
C SER A 106 -7.67 11.99 0.95
N VAL A 107 -8.59 11.95 -0.01
CA VAL A 107 -8.32 11.93 -1.45
C VAL A 107 -7.60 13.21 -1.90
N GLU A 108 -8.12 14.38 -1.52
CA GLU A 108 -7.51 15.69 -1.79
C GLU A 108 -6.10 15.79 -1.21
N ARG A 109 -5.89 15.30 0.01
CA ARG A 109 -4.58 15.32 0.65
C ARG A 109 -3.58 14.41 -0.06
N ALA A 110 -4.01 13.22 -0.49
CA ALA A 110 -3.18 12.32 -1.25
C ALA A 110 -2.77 12.94 -2.60
N LEU A 111 -3.73 13.54 -3.31
CA LEU A 111 -3.46 14.26 -4.56
C LEU A 111 -2.48 15.41 -4.35
N HIS A 112 -2.71 16.25 -3.34
CA HIS A 112 -1.81 17.36 -3.02
C HIS A 112 -0.40 16.85 -2.69
N PHE A 113 -0.27 15.78 -1.91
CA PHE A 113 1.04 15.20 -1.60
C PHE A 113 1.76 14.72 -2.87
N ARG A 114 1.05 14.03 -3.77
CA ARG A 114 1.62 13.59 -5.06
C ARG A 114 2.14 14.75 -5.90
N LYS A 115 1.34 15.82 -6.03
CA LYS A 115 1.73 17.04 -6.75
C LYS A 115 2.95 17.72 -6.12
N GLU A 116 3.03 17.77 -4.78
CA GLU A 116 4.20 18.32 -4.09
C GLU A 116 5.46 17.50 -4.31
N VAL A 117 5.37 16.16 -4.33
CA VAL A 117 6.55 15.32 -4.64
C VAL A 117 7.02 15.57 -6.07
N GLN A 118 6.12 15.65 -7.06
CA GLN A 118 6.50 15.97 -8.45
C GLN A 118 7.11 17.37 -8.56
N ARG A 119 6.50 18.39 -7.94
CA ARG A 119 7.07 19.74 -7.90
C ARG A 119 8.48 19.76 -7.30
N LEU A 120 8.69 19.05 -6.19
CA LEU A 120 10.01 18.94 -5.55
C LEU A 120 11.02 18.17 -6.39
N LYS A 121 10.57 17.16 -7.16
CA LYS A 121 11.40 16.43 -8.11
C LYS A 121 11.89 17.35 -9.24
N ASP A 122 11.00 18.17 -9.79
CA ASP A 122 11.32 19.12 -10.87
C ASP A 122 12.25 20.26 -10.42
N GLU A 123 12.11 20.70 -9.17
CA GLU A 123 12.93 21.77 -8.58
C GLU A 123 14.26 21.27 -7.98
N ALA A 124 14.41 19.96 -7.74
CA ALA A 124 15.58 19.40 -7.10
C ALA A 124 16.81 19.43 -8.02
N ASP A 125 17.96 19.75 -7.44
CA ASP A 125 19.25 19.51 -8.10
C ASP A 125 19.63 18.02 -7.99
N GLY A 126 19.84 17.37 -9.13
CA GLY A 126 20.14 15.94 -9.24
C GLY A 126 18.92 15.04 -8.97
N TRP A 127 19.15 13.93 -8.27
CA TRP A 127 18.11 12.93 -8.03
C TRP A 127 17.07 13.40 -7.00
N PHE A 128 15.82 12.96 -7.16
CA PHE A 128 14.79 13.02 -6.11
C PHE A 128 13.95 11.74 -6.12
N PHE A 129 13.03 11.63 -5.17
CA PHE A 129 12.01 10.59 -5.19
C PHE A 129 11.01 10.82 -6.31
N ASP A 130 10.40 9.74 -6.78
CA ASP A 130 9.30 9.80 -7.73
C ASP A 130 8.03 9.15 -7.16
N ILE A 131 6.90 9.26 -7.85
CA ILE A 131 5.66 8.58 -7.50
C ILE A 131 5.28 7.62 -8.62
N TRP A 132 4.88 6.41 -8.26
CA TRP A 132 4.27 5.48 -9.22
C TRP A 132 2.82 5.91 -9.50
N GLN A 133 2.63 6.61 -10.61
CA GLN A 133 1.37 7.22 -11.07
C GLN A 133 1.46 7.65 -12.55
N PRO A 134 0.34 8.00 -13.20
CA PRO A 134 0.38 8.67 -14.50
C PRO A 134 1.14 10.00 -14.45
N ASP A 135 1.62 10.44 -15.62
CA ASP A 135 2.35 11.70 -15.79
C ASP A 135 1.48 12.90 -15.34
N ASP A 136 0.22 12.93 -15.79
CA ASP A 136 -0.73 14.00 -15.48
C ASP A 136 -1.76 13.55 -14.43
N ILE A 137 -1.82 14.27 -13.30
CA ILE A 137 -2.75 14.01 -12.19
C ILE A 137 -3.52 15.27 -11.79
N ASP A 138 -4.17 15.92 -12.74
CA ASP A 138 -4.87 17.19 -12.49
C ASP A 138 -5.98 17.09 -11.46
N GLU A 139 -6.81 16.04 -11.57
CA GLU A 139 -7.90 15.75 -10.66
C GLU A 139 -7.70 14.41 -9.96
N ALA A 140 -8.29 14.28 -8.78
CA ALA A 140 -8.26 13.02 -8.05
C ALA A 140 -9.34 12.08 -8.58
N GLU A 141 -8.90 11.03 -9.25
CA GLU A 141 -9.73 9.92 -9.69
C GLU A 141 -9.03 8.59 -9.38
N CYS A 142 -9.72 7.49 -9.65
CA CYS A 142 -9.04 6.20 -9.74
C CYS A 142 -8.48 6.11 -11.17
N TRP A 143 -7.22 6.50 -11.36
CA TRP A 143 -6.62 6.61 -12.69
C TRP A 143 -6.52 5.23 -13.37
N PRO A 144 -6.99 5.06 -14.61
CA PRO A 144 -6.93 3.77 -15.30
C PRO A 144 -5.47 3.38 -15.59
N VAL A 145 -5.21 2.07 -15.54
CA VAL A 145 -3.98 1.47 -16.06
C VAL A 145 -4.24 1.15 -17.53
N ALA A 146 -3.93 2.09 -18.42
CA ALA A 146 -4.32 2.01 -19.83
C ALA A 146 -3.27 1.30 -20.70
N PRO A 147 -3.67 0.51 -21.71
CA PRO A 147 -2.74 -0.02 -22.69
C PRO A 147 -1.99 1.10 -23.40
N GLY A 148 -0.66 0.99 -23.51
CA GLY A 148 0.19 1.96 -24.21
C GLY A 148 0.83 3.02 -23.30
N GLU A 149 0.44 3.10 -22.03
CA GLU A 149 1.14 3.89 -21.02
C GLU A 149 2.28 3.08 -20.38
N SER A 150 3.42 3.72 -20.07
CA SER A 150 4.60 3.02 -19.52
C SER A 150 4.74 3.13 -18.01
N TRP A 151 4.20 4.18 -17.39
CA TRP A 151 4.40 4.52 -15.97
C TRP A 151 4.14 3.35 -15.01
N HIS A 152 3.21 2.48 -15.37
CA HIS A 152 2.80 1.35 -14.55
C HIS A 152 3.66 0.09 -14.72
N GLY A 153 4.47 -0.01 -15.77
CA GLY A 153 5.37 -1.15 -16.02
C GLY A 153 4.72 -2.47 -16.45
N PHE A 154 3.39 -2.57 -16.50
CA PHE A 154 2.67 -3.72 -17.07
C PHE A 154 2.78 -3.75 -18.61
N ARG A 155 3.11 -4.93 -19.18
CA ARG A 155 3.34 -5.09 -20.63
C ARG A 155 2.05 -5.14 -21.45
N ASP A 156 1.09 -5.93 -21.01
CA ASP A 156 -0.17 -6.20 -21.72
C ASP A 156 -1.36 -5.86 -20.80
N ALA A 157 -1.43 -4.59 -20.38
CA ALA A 157 -2.53 -4.12 -19.53
C ALA A 157 -3.85 -4.12 -20.32
N ASP A 158 -4.91 -4.67 -19.73
CA ASP A 158 -6.26 -4.57 -20.26
C ASP A 158 -6.85 -3.17 -20.01
N ALA A 159 -7.49 -2.60 -21.03
CA ALA A 159 -8.24 -1.35 -20.87
C ALA A 159 -9.45 -1.54 -19.93
N ASP A 160 -9.79 -0.49 -19.18
CA ASP A 160 -10.94 -0.46 -18.25
C ASP A 160 -10.94 -1.59 -17.20
N HIS A 161 -9.78 -2.14 -16.87
CA HIS A 161 -9.65 -3.28 -15.96
C HIS A 161 -9.13 -2.88 -14.57
N MET A 162 -7.95 -2.24 -14.53
CA MET A 162 -7.26 -1.85 -13.30
C MET A 162 -7.23 -0.34 -13.16
N PHE A 163 -7.31 0.12 -11.92
CA PHE A 163 -7.26 1.56 -11.59
C PHE A 163 -6.37 1.79 -10.37
N LEU A 164 -5.59 2.87 -10.39
CA LEU A 164 -4.76 3.33 -9.29
C LEU A 164 -5.61 4.10 -8.28
N ASP A 165 -5.71 3.58 -7.06
CA ASP A 165 -6.36 4.26 -5.94
C ASP A 165 -5.52 5.49 -5.48
N PRO A 166 -6.07 6.72 -5.50
CA PRO A 166 -5.30 7.92 -5.19
C PRO A 166 -4.73 7.93 -3.76
N VAL A 167 -5.40 7.30 -2.79
CA VAL A 167 -4.95 7.30 -1.39
C VAL A 167 -3.86 6.26 -1.09
N LYS A 168 -3.45 5.47 -2.07
CA LYS A 168 -2.34 4.50 -1.99
C LYS A 168 -1.12 5.08 -2.71
N VAL A 169 -0.32 5.84 -1.97
CA VAL A 169 0.83 6.56 -2.53
C VAL A 169 2.06 5.67 -2.49
N THR A 170 2.54 5.26 -3.66
CA THR A 170 3.78 4.49 -3.81
C THR A 170 4.90 5.43 -4.26
N ILE A 171 5.87 5.66 -3.38
CA ILE A 171 7.07 6.45 -3.67
C ILE A 171 8.13 5.53 -4.26
N LEU A 172 8.77 5.96 -5.35
CA LEU A 172 9.87 5.28 -6.01
C LEU A 172 11.20 5.92 -5.62
N THR A 173 12.21 5.07 -5.44
CA THR A 173 13.59 5.47 -5.18
C THR A 173 14.48 5.16 -6.40
N PRO A 174 15.55 5.93 -6.67
CA PRO A 174 16.44 5.65 -7.79
C PRO A 174 17.02 4.22 -7.77
N GLY A 175 17.18 3.61 -8.95
CA GLY A 175 17.88 2.33 -9.10
C GLY A 175 17.27 1.38 -10.12
N MET A 176 16.05 1.65 -10.57
CA MET A 176 15.35 0.85 -11.59
C MET A 176 14.38 1.74 -12.36
N ASP A 177 14.30 1.57 -13.67
CA ASP A 177 13.28 2.24 -14.51
C ASP A 177 11.95 1.47 -14.54
N GLU A 178 10.95 2.05 -15.21
CA GLU A 178 9.60 1.48 -15.35
C GLU A 178 9.58 0.14 -16.09
N GLN A 179 10.59 -0.12 -16.92
CA GLN A 179 10.75 -1.35 -17.69
C GLN A 179 11.50 -2.45 -16.91
N GLY A 180 11.95 -2.13 -15.69
CA GLY A 180 12.68 -3.05 -14.82
C GLY A 180 14.18 -3.12 -15.12
N VAL A 181 14.73 -2.18 -15.89
CA VAL A 181 16.17 -2.10 -16.16
C VAL A 181 16.85 -1.42 -14.99
N MET A 182 17.90 -2.07 -14.48
CA MET A 182 18.68 -1.58 -13.35
C MET A 182 19.60 -0.43 -13.77
N SER A 183 19.54 0.68 -13.05
CA SER A 183 20.48 1.80 -13.20
C SER A 183 21.89 1.42 -12.73
N GLU A 184 22.89 2.25 -13.04
CA GLU A 184 24.25 2.02 -12.55
C GLU A 184 24.37 2.24 -11.03
N GLU A 185 23.75 3.32 -10.57
CA GLU A 185 23.63 3.71 -9.17
C GLU A 185 22.18 3.61 -8.71
N GLY A 186 21.99 3.35 -7.41
CA GLY A 186 20.65 3.33 -6.84
C GLY A 186 20.64 3.47 -5.33
N ILE A 187 19.45 3.79 -4.81
CA ILE A 187 19.17 3.97 -3.40
C ILE A 187 18.08 2.98 -3.03
N PRO A 188 18.44 1.81 -2.47
CA PRO A 188 17.44 0.82 -2.07
C PRO A 188 16.45 1.39 -1.05
N ALA A 189 15.16 1.15 -1.28
CA ALA A 189 14.08 1.72 -0.46
C ALA A 189 14.17 1.34 1.02
N ALA A 190 14.78 0.18 1.33
CA ALA A 190 15.05 -0.24 2.71
C ALA A 190 15.86 0.78 3.52
N LEU A 191 16.78 1.53 2.91
CA LEU A 191 17.55 2.57 3.59
C LEU A 191 16.69 3.79 3.93
N VAL A 192 15.83 4.18 2.99
CA VAL A 192 14.89 5.28 3.18
C VAL A 192 13.87 4.92 4.27
N ALA A 193 13.36 3.69 4.26
CA ALA A 193 12.46 3.18 5.29
C ALA A 193 13.10 3.25 6.69
N LYS A 194 14.36 2.80 6.85
CA LYS A 194 15.08 2.92 8.13
C LYS A 194 15.24 4.37 8.59
N PHE A 195 15.56 5.28 7.67
CA PHE A 195 15.71 6.70 8.01
C PHE A 195 14.40 7.38 8.43
N LEU A 196 13.29 6.98 7.79
CA LEU A 196 11.96 7.47 8.12
C LEU A 196 11.45 6.91 9.46
N ASP A 197 11.78 5.65 9.76
CA ASP A 197 11.41 5.00 11.03
C ASP A 197 12.04 5.71 12.24
N GLU A 198 13.31 6.12 12.15
CA GLU A 198 13.99 6.93 13.18
C GLU A 198 13.31 8.29 13.44
N ARG A 199 12.43 8.73 12.54
CA ARG A 199 11.63 9.96 12.65
C ARG A 199 10.16 9.68 12.97
N GLY A 200 9.83 8.45 13.34
CA GLY A 200 8.48 8.01 13.69
C GLY A 200 7.53 7.92 12.50
N VAL A 201 8.07 7.81 11.27
CA VAL A 201 7.29 7.65 10.05
C VAL A 201 7.33 6.18 9.63
N VAL A 202 6.22 5.48 9.87
CA VAL A 202 6.08 4.06 9.52
C VAL A 202 5.73 3.92 8.04
N VAL A 203 6.50 3.10 7.34
CA VAL A 203 6.23 2.69 5.95
C VAL A 203 5.37 1.43 5.97
N GLU A 204 4.25 1.42 5.23
CA GLU A 204 3.32 0.28 5.21
C GLU A 204 3.94 -0.95 4.54
N LYS A 205 4.57 -0.74 3.37
CA LYS A 205 5.22 -1.79 2.60
C LYS A 205 6.46 -1.23 1.94
N THR A 206 7.56 -1.97 2.03
CA THR A 206 8.82 -1.64 1.36
C THR A 206 9.17 -2.78 0.40
N GLY A 207 9.40 -2.45 -0.88
CA GLY A 207 10.03 -3.36 -1.84
C GLY A 207 11.49 -2.95 -2.11
N PRO A 208 12.10 -3.44 -3.20
CA PRO A 208 13.49 -3.10 -3.52
C PRO A 208 13.71 -1.60 -3.74
N TYR A 209 12.82 -0.95 -4.51
CA TYR A 209 12.92 0.47 -4.89
C TYR A 209 11.60 1.24 -4.73
N ASN A 210 10.70 0.77 -3.86
CA ASN A 210 9.43 1.43 -3.60
C ASN A 210 8.98 1.38 -2.14
N LEU A 211 8.25 2.41 -1.73
CA LEU A 211 7.69 2.60 -0.38
C LEU A 211 6.20 2.94 -0.51
N LEU A 212 5.35 2.19 0.19
CA LEU A 212 3.91 2.43 0.21
C LEU A 212 3.50 3.23 1.46
N PHE A 213 2.74 4.29 1.23
CA PHE A 213 2.11 5.09 2.28
C PHE A 213 0.59 5.14 2.07
N LEU A 214 -0.15 4.94 3.15
CA LEU A 214 -1.61 4.95 3.14
C LEU A 214 -2.13 6.30 3.64
N PHE A 215 -2.76 7.06 2.75
CA PHE A 215 -3.41 8.33 3.09
C PHE A 215 -4.83 8.05 3.59
N SER A 216 -4.94 7.43 4.77
CA SER A 216 -6.22 7.15 5.44
C SER A 216 -6.83 8.41 6.06
N ILE A 217 -8.06 8.29 6.57
CA ILE A 217 -8.76 9.40 7.26
C ILE A 217 -8.02 9.92 8.50
N GLY A 218 -7.09 9.13 9.05
CA GLY A 218 -6.25 9.52 10.19
C GLY A 218 -5.02 10.34 9.78
N ILE A 219 -4.69 10.43 8.49
CA ILE A 219 -3.58 11.23 7.99
C ILE A 219 -4.05 12.67 7.78
N ASP A 220 -3.51 13.57 8.60
CA ASP A 220 -3.74 15.01 8.51
C ASP A 220 -2.63 15.72 7.72
N LYS A 221 -2.75 17.05 7.60
CA LYS A 221 -1.76 17.87 6.87
C LYS A 221 -0.39 17.78 7.54
N THR A 222 -0.35 17.74 8.86
CA THR A 222 0.88 17.71 9.65
C THR A 222 1.69 16.47 9.36
N ARG A 223 1.06 15.29 9.34
CA ARG A 223 1.73 14.01 9.01
C ARG A 223 2.20 13.97 7.56
N ALA A 224 1.39 14.44 6.62
CA ALA A 224 1.78 14.50 5.20
C ALA A 224 3.00 15.44 4.98
N MET A 225 3.00 16.61 5.62
CA MET A 225 4.15 17.52 5.59
C MET A 225 5.38 16.97 6.33
N GLY A 226 5.17 16.22 7.41
CA GLY A 226 6.22 15.50 8.12
C GLY A 226 6.92 14.48 7.23
N LEU A 227 6.16 13.72 6.44
CA LEU A 227 6.70 12.79 5.43
C LEU A 227 7.48 13.55 4.34
N LEU A 228 6.92 14.60 3.73
CA LEU A 228 7.63 15.42 2.73
C LEU A 228 8.97 15.95 3.28
N ARG A 229 8.94 16.47 4.50
CA ARG A 229 10.14 16.94 5.19
C ARG A 229 11.15 15.81 5.41
N GLY A 230 10.70 14.63 5.83
CA GLY A 230 11.54 13.45 5.98
C GLY A 230 12.25 13.06 4.69
N LEU A 231 11.55 13.11 3.55
CA LEU A 231 12.14 12.83 2.22
C LEU A 231 13.21 13.87 1.84
N MET A 232 12.93 15.17 2.02
CA MET A 232 13.91 16.22 1.76
C MET A 232 15.14 16.12 2.68
N GLU A 233 14.93 15.82 3.96
CA GLU A 233 16.01 15.61 4.92
C GLU A 233 16.85 14.38 4.57
N PHE A 234 16.23 13.30 4.09
CA PHE A 234 16.93 12.11 3.60
C PHE A 234 17.84 12.49 2.43
N LYS A 235 17.31 13.15 1.40
CA LYS A 235 18.11 13.58 0.24
C LYS A 235 19.30 14.43 0.69
N ARG A 236 19.06 15.45 1.51
CA ARG A 236 20.12 16.34 2.01
C ARG A 236 21.21 15.57 2.77
N ALA A 237 20.82 14.63 3.63
CA ALA A 237 21.76 13.81 4.40
C ALA A 237 22.54 12.82 3.51
N TYR A 238 21.87 12.27 2.49
CA TYR A 238 22.47 11.40 1.49
C TYR A 238 23.49 12.15 0.61
N ASP A 239 23.15 13.35 0.14
CA ASP A 239 24.01 14.18 -0.71
C ASP A 239 25.24 14.70 0.05
N LEU A 240 25.11 14.99 1.36
CA LEU A 240 26.24 15.29 2.26
C LEU A 240 27.09 14.06 2.60
N ASN A 241 26.69 12.87 2.13
CA ASN A 241 27.33 11.59 2.36
C ASN A 241 27.67 11.36 3.85
N LEU A 242 26.68 11.57 4.73
CA LEU A 242 26.87 11.44 6.18
C LEU A 242 27.32 10.01 6.57
N ARG A 243 28.01 9.88 7.70
CA ARG A 243 28.34 8.57 8.29
C ARG A 243 27.06 7.85 8.68
N VAL A 244 27.03 6.51 8.52
CA VAL A 244 25.90 5.68 8.96
C VAL A 244 25.59 5.94 10.43
N LYS A 245 26.61 6.03 11.29
CA LYS A 245 26.47 6.42 12.70
C LYS A 245 25.63 7.67 12.97
N ASN A 246 25.72 8.67 12.09
CA ASN A 246 25.04 9.97 12.28
C ASN A 246 23.67 10.01 11.59
N MET A 247 23.51 9.29 10.49
CA MET A 247 22.30 9.31 9.68
C MET A 247 21.30 8.21 10.07
N LEU A 248 21.82 7.06 10.53
CA LEU A 248 21.10 5.86 10.93
C LEU A 248 21.69 5.28 12.25
N PRO A 249 21.63 6.01 13.38
CA PRO A 249 22.15 5.56 14.67
C PRO A 249 21.64 4.19 15.13
N ASP A 250 20.37 3.85 14.88
CA ASP A 250 19.81 2.57 15.34
C ASP A 250 20.40 1.41 14.52
N LEU A 251 20.57 1.60 13.20
CA LEU A 251 21.29 0.63 12.36
C LEU A 251 22.76 0.49 12.78
N TYR A 252 23.42 1.61 13.12
CA TYR A 252 24.79 1.59 13.61
C TYR A 252 24.93 0.79 14.91
N ALA A 253 23.93 0.84 15.79
CA ALA A 253 23.93 0.13 17.06
C ALA A 253 23.85 -1.40 16.90
N GLU A 254 23.29 -1.91 15.80
CA GLU A 254 23.21 -3.35 15.50
C GLU A 254 24.61 -3.97 15.30
N ASP A 255 25.51 -3.26 14.60
CA ASP A 255 26.91 -3.68 14.43
C ASP A 255 27.86 -2.46 14.30
N PRO A 256 28.31 -1.90 15.44
CA PRO A 256 29.17 -0.71 15.45
C PRO A 256 30.53 -0.90 14.77
N ASP A 257 31.02 -2.14 14.69
CA ASP A 257 32.31 -2.46 14.08
C ASP A 257 32.21 -2.48 12.56
N PHE A 258 31.16 -3.13 12.02
CA PHE A 258 30.88 -3.15 10.60
C PHE A 258 30.60 -1.73 10.05
N TYR A 259 29.80 -0.93 10.75
CA TYR A 259 29.40 0.41 10.29
C TYR A 259 30.37 1.53 10.71
N ARG A 260 31.45 1.23 11.45
CA ARG A 260 32.36 2.19 12.11
C ARG A 260 32.75 3.41 11.27
N ASN A 261 33.17 3.15 10.04
CA ASN A 261 33.65 4.19 9.11
C ASN A 261 32.79 4.33 7.85
N MET A 262 31.69 3.57 7.76
CA MET A 262 30.84 3.52 6.58
C MET A 262 30.04 4.81 6.43
N ARG A 263 29.91 5.30 5.20
CA ARG A 263 29.02 6.41 4.84
C ARG A 263 27.79 5.92 4.12
N ILE A 264 26.75 6.75 4.10
CA ILE A 264 25.45 6.36 3.56
C ILE A 264 25.49 6.02 2.07
N GLN A 265 26.29 6.73 1.27
CA GLN A 265 26.41 6.42 -0.17
C GLN A 265 27.13 5.08 -0.38
N ASP A 266 28.17 4.78 0.40
CA ASP A 266 28.85 3.47 0.34
C ASP A 266 27.90 2.32 0.66
N LEU A 267 27.05 2.51 1.68
CA LEU A 267 26.04 1.54 2.07
C LEU A 267 24.98 1.35 0.97
N ALA A 268 24.45 2.45 0.42
CA ALA A 268 23.45 2.40 -0.66
C ALA A 268 24.01 1.71 -1.90
N GLN A 269 25.20 2.09 -2.36
CA GLN A 269 25.83 1.49 -3.52
C GLN A 269 26.26 0.04 -3.26
N GLY A 270 26.67 -0.31 -2.03
CA GLY A 270 26.96 -1.69 -1.66
C GLY A 270 25.73 -2.60 -1.79
N ILE A 271 24.58 -2.19 -1.25
CA ILE A 271 23.34 -2.95 -1.35
C ILE A 271 22.83 -2.98 -2.80
N HIS A 272 22.87 -1.85 -3.51
CA HIS A 272 22.46 -1.76 -4.91
C HIS A 272 23.29 -2.70 -5.82
N LYS A 273 24.61 -2.75 -5.61
CA LYS A 273 25.50 -3.69 -6.33
C LYS A 273 25.13 -5.14 -6.07
N LEU A 274 24.78 -5.51 -4.83
CA LEU A 274 24.30 -6.86 -4.53
C LEU A 274 22.98 -7.17 -5.27
N ILE A 275 22.03 -6.23 -5.28
CA ILE A 275 20.76 -6.39 -6.02
C ILE A 275 21.04 -6.63 -7.51
N ARG A 276 21.97 -5.86 -8.11
CA ARG A 276 22.39 -6.02 -9.51
C ARG A 276 23.12 -7.34 -9.77
N GLN A 277 24.09 -7.68 -8.91
CA GLN A 277 24.88 -8.90 -9.03
C GLN A 277 24.02 -10.16 -8.98
N HIS A 278 23.00 -10.17 -8.14
CA HIS A 278 22.07 -11.29 -8.00
C HIS A 278 20.88 -11.22 -8.95
N ASP A 279 20.74 -10.16 -9.74
CA ASP A 279 19.64 -9.97 -10.69
C ASP A 279 18.26 -10.20 -10.03
N LEU A 280 18.11 -9.62 -8.84
CA LEU A 280 16.97 -9.84 -7.96
C LEU A 280 15.62 -9.57 -8.65
N PRO A 281 15.43 -8.47 -9.41
CA PRO A 281 14.15 -8.20 -10.06
C PRO A 281 13.74 -9.29 -11.06
N ARG A 282 14.67 -9.76 -11.90
CA ARG A 282 14.38 -10.83 -12.86
C ARG A 282 14.06 -12.14 -12.16
N LEU A 283 14.85 -12.54 -11.16
CA LEU A 283 14.61 -13.78 -10.42
C LEU A 283 13.27 -13.73 -9.67
N MET A 284 12.91 -12.58 -9.10
CA MET A 284 11.61 -12.40 -8.47
C MET A 284 10.48 -12.56 -9.48
N LEU A 285 10.57 -11.92 -10.65
CA LEU A 285 9.56 -12.06 -11.71
C LEU A 285 9.42 -13.54 -12.13
N GLN A 286 10.53 -14.22 -12.41
CA GLN A 286 10.53 -15.62 -12.82
C GLN A 286 9.97 -16.56 -11.75
N ALA A 287 10.22 -16.28 -10.47
CA ALA A 287 9.71 -17.09 -9.36
C ALA A 287 8.18 -17.04 -9.24
N PHE A 288 7.55 -15.93 -9.67
CA PHE A 288 6.09 -15.75 -9.64
C PHE A 288 5.41 -16.03 -10.99
N ASP A 289 6.17 -16.20 -12.07
CA ASP A 289 5.65 -16.51 -13.40
C ASP A 289 5.20 -17.98 -13.55
N VAL A 290 5.69 -18.87 -12.68
CA VAL A 290 5.33 -20.28 -12.67
C VAL A 290 4.71 -20.69 -11.34
N LEU A 291 3.60 -21.41 -11.39
CA LEU A 291 3.01 -22.02 -10.20
C LEU A 291 3.74 -23.34 -9.87
N PRO A 292 4.13 -23.57 -8.61
CA PRO A 292 4.59 -24.89 -8.18
C PRO A 292 3.54 -25.96 -8.43
N GLU A 293 3.98 -27.20 -8.68
CA GLU A 293 3.06 -28.31 -8.84
C GLU A 293 2.37 -28.66 -7.50
N MET A 294 1.05 -28.56 -7.44
CA MET A 294 0.26 -28.89 -6.25
C MET A 294 0.14 -30.42 -6.07
N LYS A 295 1.13 -31.06 -5.44
CA LYS A 295 1.13 -32.51 -5.14
C LYS A 295 0.04 -32.93 -4.17
N LEU A 296 -0.29 -32.06 -3.22
CA LEU A 296 -1.35 -32.25 -2.22
C LEU A 296 -2.10 -30.94 -2.04
N THR A 297 -3.38 -31.01 -1.68
CA THR A 297 -4.08 -29.83 -1.20
C THR A 297 -3.46 -29.35 0.11
N PRO A 298 -3.52 -28.04 0.44
CA PRO A 298 -3.02 -27.54 1.71
C PRO A 298 -3.57 -28.29 2.93
N HIS A 299 -4.85 -28.69 2.88
CA HIS A 299 -5.49 -29.50 3.92
C HIS A 299 -4.84 -30.88 4.05
N HIS A 300 -4.65 -31.63 2.97
CA HIS A 300 -4.00 -32.95 3.03
C HIS A 300 -2.53 -32.87 3.44
N ALA A 301 -1.81 -31.81 3.06
CA ALA A 301 -0.45 -31.60 3.49
C ALA A 301 -0.36 -31.36 5.02
N TRP A 302 -1.32 -30.62 5.59
CA TRP A 302 -1.41 -30.40 7.04
C TRP A 302 -1.69 -31.69 7.83
N GLN A 303 -2.59 -32.53 7.33
CA GLN A 303 -2.97 -33.80 7.99
C GLN A 303 -1.85 -34.86 8.03
N ARG A 304 -0.76 -34.67 7.27
CA ARG A 304 0.40 -35.58 7.26
C ARG A 304 1.51 -35.17 8.23
N ARG A 305 1.36 -34.04 8.92
CA ARG A 305 2.32 -33.59 9.94
C ARG A 305 2.22 -34.40 11.22
#